data_AF-A0A1Y0C8Y0-F1
#
_entry.id   AF-A0A1Y0C8Y0-F1
#
_cell.length_a   1.000
_cell.length_b   1.000
_cell.length_c   1.000
_cell.angle_alpha   90.00
_cell.angle_beta   90.00
_cell.angle_gamma   90.00
#
_symmetry.space_group_name_H-M   'P 1'
#
loop_
_entity.id
_entity.type
_entity.pdbx_description
1 polymer ?
#
loop_
_entity_poly.entity_id
_entity_poly.type
_entity_poly.pdbx_seq_one_letter_code
_entity_poly.pdbx_strand_id
1 'polypeptide(L)'
;MFADTALIRALGSAYCTHAADLTAAAALLRSADTPASALGPVGADFLAALRTALADHSAAIAALGADVRTAAVSTAGTAADFDAAGRRAADLLPWV
;
A
#
# COMPACT_ATOMS: atom_id res chain seq x y z
N MET A 1 17.72 6.23 -23.93
CA MET A 1 17.61 5.59 -22.61
C MET A 1 16.34 4.77 -22.62
N PHE A 2 16.43 3.43 -22.53
CA PHE A 2 15.24 2.58 -22.37
C PHE A 2 14.86 2.57 -20.89
N ALA A 3 13.59 2.80 -20.59
CA ALA A 3 13.09 2.62 -19.23
C ALA A 3 13.20 1.14 -18.86
N ASP A 4 13.73 0.85 -17.66
CA ASP A 4 13.80 -0.52 -17.15
C ASP A 4 12.41 -0.95 -16.68
N THR A 5 11.62 -1.51 -17.60
CA THR A 5 10.25 -1.94 -17.31
C THR A 5 10.20 -3.14 -16.37
N ALA A 6 11.28 -3.91 -16.25
CA ALA A 6 11.41 -4.97 -15.25
C ALA A 6 11.53 -4.38 -13.83
N LEU A 7 12.34 -3.34 -13.65
CA LEU A 7 12.45 -2.60 -12.40
C LEU A 7 11.12 -1.93 -12.01
N ILE A 8 10.42 -1.31 -12.97
CA ILE A 8 9.12 -0.67 -12.71
C ILE A 8 8.08 -1.70 -12.25
N ARG A 9 8.04 -2.89 -12.87
CA ARG A 9 7.13 -3.97 -12.45
C ARG A 9 7.52 -4.55 -11.09
N ALA A 10 8.81 -4.70 -10.80
CA ALA A 10 9.28 -5.16 -9.49
C ALA A 10 8.88 -4.18 -8.38
N LEU A 11 8.98 -2.88 -8.63
CA LEU A 11 8.52 -1.84 -7.72
C LEU A 11 7.00 -1.92 -7.48
N GLY A 12 6.20 -2.09 -8.53
CA GLY A 12 4.75 -2.28 -8.42
C GLY A 12 4.38 -3.51 -7.59
N SER A 13 5.07 -4.63 -7.77
CA SER A 13 4.90 -5.84 -6.96
C SER A 13 5.20 -5.58 -5.48
N ALA A 14 6.31 -4.89 -5.19
CA ALA A 14 6.66 -4.53 -3.83
C ALA A 14 5.60 -3.63 -3.16
N TYR A 15 5.03 -2.67 -3.90
CA TYR A 15 3.93 -1.85 -3.42
C TYR A 15 2.67 -2.67 -3.13
N CYS A 16 2.29 -3.63 -3.98
CA CYS A 16 1.16 -4.52 -3.70
C CYS A 16 1.36 -5.32 -2.41
N THR A 17 2.54 -5.90 -2.20
CA THR A 17 2.88 -6.61 -0.95
C THR A 17 2.79 -5.68 0.25
N HIS A 18 3.37 -4.49 0.16
CA HIS A 18 3.35 -3.53 1.26
C HIS A 18 1.92 -3.07 1.61
N ALA A 19 1.06 -2.86 0.61
CA ALA A 19 -0.35 -2.54 0.83
C ALA A 19 -1.11 -3.67 1.55
N ALA A 20 -0.79 -4.93 1.24
CA ALA A 20 -1.37 -6.09 1.94
C ALA A 20 -0.89 -6.15 3.39
N ASP A 21 0.40 -5.94 3.65
CA ASP A 21 0.98 -5.91 4.99
C ASP A 21 0.35 -4.81 5.86
N LEU A 22 0.19 -3.60 5.31
CA LEU A 22 -0.49 -2.49 5.98
C LEU A 22 -1.95 -2.82 6.30
N THR A 23 -2.66 -3.48 5.38
CA THR A 23 -4.04 -3.93 5.61
C THR A 23 -4.11 -4.94 6.77
N ALA A 24 -3.17 -5.89 6.81
CA ALA A 24 -3.08 -6.87 7.90
C ALA A 24 -2.75 -6.20 9.24
N ALA A 25 -1.81 -5.26 9.27
CA ALA A 25 -1.47 -4.49 10.46
C ALA A 25 -2.67 -3.67 10.99
N ALA A 26 -3.42 -3.02 10.09
CA ALA A 26 -4.63 -2.29 10.45
C ALA A 26 -5.71 -3.20 11.05
N ALA A 27 -5.83 -4.45 10.56
CA ALA A 27 -6.75 -5.44 11.11
C ALA A 27 -6.31 -5.91 12.50
N LEU A 28 -5.01 -6.16 12.70
CA LEU A 28 -4.45 -6.53 14.01
C LEU A 28 -4.70 -5.44 15.06
N LEU A 29 -4.44 -4.18 14.71
CA LEU A 29 -4.71 -3.03 15.59
C LEU A 29 -6.19 -2.91 15.96
N ARG A 30 -7.10 -3.18 15.01
CA ARG A 30 -8.55 -3.15 15.26
C ARG A 30 -9.01 -4.31 16.14
N SER A 31 -8.34 -5.46 16.05
CA SER A 31 -8.62 -6.62 16.88
C SER A 31 -8.02 -6.54 18.29
N ALA A 32 -7.14 -5.56 18.54
CA ALA A 32 -6.56 -5.33 19.84
C ALA A 32 -7.62 -4.74 20.80
N ASP A 33 -8.41 -5.61 21.42
CA ASP A 33 -9.30 -5.22 22.50
C ASP A 33 -8.58 -5.35 23.85
N THR A 34 -8.55 -4.26 24.61
CA THR A 34 -7.98 -4.27 25.96
C THR A 34 -9.15 -4.36 26.95
N PRO A 35 -9.25 -5.44 27.74
CA PRO A 35 -10.38 -5.65 28.62
C PRO A 35 -10.49 -4.53 29.66
N ALA A 36 -11.67 -3.93 29.75
CA ALA A 36 -11.94 -2.78 30.62
C ALA A 36 -11.73 -3.08 32.11
N SER A 37 -11.78 -4.36 32.50
CA SER A 37 -11.51 -4.80 33.86
C SER A 37 -10.05 -4.65 34.30
N ALA A 38 -9.11 -4.41 33.38
CA ALA A 38 -7.68 -4.38 33.70
C ALA A 38 -7.24 -3.12 34.46
N LEU A 39 -7.99 -2.01 34.36
CA LEU A 39 -7.58 -0.70 34.90
C LEU A 39 -8.61 -0.05 35.84
N GLY A 40 -9.74 -0.72 36.08
CA GLY A 40 -10.82 -0.18 36.91
C GLY A 40 -11.48 1.08 36.33
N PRO A 41 -12.36 1.76 37.09
CA PRO A 41 -13.13 2.91 36.60
C PRO A 41 -12.26 4.13 36.22
N VAL A 42 -11.07 4.28 36.81
CA VAL A 42 -10.11 5.35 36.45
C VAL A 42 -9.49 5.11 35.08
N GLY A 43 -9.36 3.85 34.66
CA GLY A 43 -8.82 3.49 33.35
C GLY A 43 -9.82 3.59 32.20
N ALA A 44 -11.09 3.89 32.46
CA ALA A 44 -12.13 3.91 31.43
C ALA A 44 -11.87 5.00 30.37
N ASP A 45 -11.50 6.20 30.80
CA ASP A 45 -11.19 7.32 29.90
C ASP A 45 -9.91 7.05 29.09
N PHE A 46 -8.90 6.45 29.72
CA PHE A 46 -7.68 6.02 29.03
C PHE A 46 -7.99 4.96 27.97
N LEU A 47 -8.81 3.96 28.29
CA LEU A 47 -9.20 2.93 27.32
C LEU A 47 -10.06 3.48 26.19
N ALA A 48 -10.93 4.45 26.47
CA ALA A 48 -11.69 5.14 25.44
C ALA A 48 -10.75 5.91 24.50
N ALA A 49 -9.81 6.68 25.04
CA ALA A 49 -8.81 7.39 24.26
C ALA A 49 -7.91 6.44 23.44
N LEU A 50 -7.50 5.31 24.04
CA LEU A 50 -6.72 4.27 23.37
C LEU A 50 -7.49 3.64 22.20
N ARG A 51 -8.76 3.29 22.39
CA ARG A 51 -9.61 2.75 21.30
C ARG A 51 -9.79 3.73 20.15
N THR A 52 -10.01 5.01 20.46
CA THR A 52 -10.08 6.06 19.44
C THR A 52 -8.77 6.17 18.67
N ALA A 53 -7.63 6.22 19.38
CA ALA A 53 -6.31 6.28 18.74
C ALA A 53 -6.02 5.04 17.87
N LEU A 54 -6.40 3.84 18.33
CA LEU A 54 -6.27 2.61 17.54
C LEU A 54 -7.16 2.62 16.29
N ALA A 55 -8.38 3.14 16.40
CA ALA A 55 -9.29 3.29 15.26
C ALA A 55 -8.74 4.28 14.23
N ASP A 56 -8.30 5.46 14.67
CA ASP A 56 -7.71 6.49 13.81
C ASP A 56 -6.44 6.00 13.12
N HIS A 57 -5.56 5.31 13.87
CA HIS A 57 -4.33 4.77 13.31
C HIS A 57 -4.60 3.62 12.32
N SER A 58 -5.55 2.74 12.63
CA SER A 58 -6.02 1.70 11.70
C SER A 58 -6.57 2.29 10.41
N ALA A 59 -7.34 3.38 10.48
CA ALA A 59 -7.87 4.07 9.31
C ALA A 59 -6.76 4.74 8.49
N ALA A 60 -5.80 5.40 9.13
CA ALA A 60 -4.66 6.02 8.47
C ALA A 60 -3.77 5.00 7.73
N ILE A 61 -3.49 3.85 8.36
CA ILE A 61 -2.73 2.75 7.74
C ILE A 61 -3.50 2.19 6.53
N ALA A 62 -4.82 2.02 6.64
CA ALA A 62 -5.64 1.53 5.53
C ALA A 62 -5.64 2.51 4.34
N ALA A 63 -5.72 3.82 4.59
CA ALA A 63 -5.62 4.85 3.57
C ALA A 63 -4.25 4.81 2.87
N LEU A 64 -3.16 4.71 3.63
CA LEU A 64 -1.82 4.55 3.06
C LEU A 64 -1.70 3.29 2.18
N GLY A 65 -2.29 2.17 2.61
CA GLY A 65 -2.35 0.95 1.81
C GLY A 65 -3.08 1.14 0.47
N ALA A 66 -4.14 1.95 0.45
CA ALA A 66 -4.86 2.29 -0.78
C ALA A 66 -4.02 3.19 -1.71
N ASP A 67 -3.29 4.16 -1.17
CA ASP A 67 -2.39 5.02 -1.93
C ASP A 67 -1.24 4.21 -2.55
N VAL A 68 -0.63 3.33 -1.76
CA VAL A 68 0.43 2.43 -2.23
C VAL A 68 -0.08 1.49 -3.33
N ARG A 69 -1.29 0.96 -3.20
CA ARG A 69 -1.92 0.16 -4.26
C ARG A 69 -2.15 0.98 -5.53
N THR A 70 -2.57 2.24 -5.40
CA THR A 70 -2.75 3.15 -6.54
C THR A 70 -1.42 3.41 -7.23
N ALA A 71 -0.33 3.59 -6.47
CA ALA A 71 1.01 3.68 -7.01
C ALA A 71 1.42 2.41 -7.78
N ALA A 72 1.10 1.22 -7.25
CA ALA A 72 1.34 -0.05 -7.95
C ALA A 72 0.65 -0.11 -9.32
N VAL A 73 -0.64 0.28 -9.39
CA VAL A 73 -1.38 0.36 -10.66
C VAL A 73 -0.73 1.34 -11.63
N SER A 74 -0.31 2.51 -11.15
CA SER A 74 0.38 3.52 -11.96
C SER A 74 1.70 3.00 -12.54
N THR A 75 2.51 2.31 -11.73
CA THR A 75 3.75 1.68 -12.21
C THR A 75 3.50 0.63 -13.29
N ALA A 76 2.44 -0.18 -13.15
CA ALA A 76 2.07 -1.17 -14.17
C ALA A 76 1.66 -0.51 -15.50
N GLY A 77 0.87 0.57 -15.44
CA GLY A 77 0.51 1.37 -16.62
C GLY A 77 1.74 1.98 -17.30
N THR A 78 2.62 2.59 -16.50
CA THR A 78 3.86 3.20 -16.99
C THR A 78 4.77 2.18 -17.69
N ALA A 79 4.90 0.98 -17.14
CA ALA A 79 5.67 -0.09 -17.78
C ALA A 79 5.05 -0.51 -19.13
N ALA A 80 3.72 -0.62 -19.20
CA ALA A 80 3.01 -0.97 -20.42
C ALA A 80 3.19 0.09 -21.53
N ASP A 81 3.16 1.37 -21.15
CA ASP A 81 3.39 2.49 -22.08
C ASP A 81 4.81 2.49 -22.63
N PHE A 82 5.82 2.25 -21.78
CA PHE A 82 7.21 2.12 -22.23
C PHE A 82 7.42 0.91 -23.13
N ASP A 83 6.81 -0.23 -22.83
CA ASP A 83 6.89 -1.41 -23.71
C ASP A 83 6.20 -1.14 -25.06
N ALA A 84 5.08 -0.41 -25.08
CA ALA A 84 4.39 -0.02 -26.30
C ALA A 84 5.21 0.94 -27.16
N ALA A 85 5.82 1.95 -26.53
CA ALA A 85 6.74 2.88 -27.19
C ALA A 85 7.96 2.13 -27.75
N GLY A 86 8.52 1.17 -27.01
CA GLY A 86 9.63 0.33 -27.44
C GLY A 86 9.28 -0.52 -28.67
N ARG A 87 8.12 -1.18 -28.67
CA ARG A 87 7.62 -1.92 -29.85
C ARG A 87 7.45 -1.02 -31.07
N ARG A 88 6.80 0.13 -30.89
CA ARG A 88 6.59 1.09 -31.97
C ARG A 88 7.91 1.63 -32.53
N ALA A 89 8.90 1.87 -31.69
CA ALA A 89 10.23 2.26 -32.14
C ALA A 89 10.91 1.14 -32.94
N ALA A 90 10.79 -0.11 -32.51
CA ALA A 90 11.31 -1.26 -33.24
C ALA A 90 10.65 -1.44 -34.62
N ASP A 91 9.33 -1.23 -34.73
CA ASP A 91 8.59 -1.31 -35.99
C ASP A 91 8.99 -0.21 -37.00
N LEU A 92 9.47 0.93 -36.51
CA LEU A 92 9.89 2.08 -37.34
C LEU A 92 11.37 2.05 -37.72
N LEU A 93 12.18 1.20 -37.08
CA LEU A 93 13.59 1.08 -37.41
C LEU A 93 13.75 0.13 -38.61
N PRO A 94 14.43 0.55 -39.68
CA PRO A 94 14.74 -0.34 -40.80
C PRO A 94 15.63 -1.49 -40.30
N TRP A 95 15.27 -2.70 -40.68
CA TRP A 95 16.12 -3.88 -40.47
C TRP A 95 17.36 -3.73 -41.35
N VAL A 96 18.50 -3.41 -40.72
CA VAL A 96 19.85 -3.47 -41.31
C VAL A 96 20.47 -4.83 -41.09
#